data_AF-A0A315E4B9-F1
#
_entry.id   AF-A0A315E4B9-F1
#
_cell.length_a   1.000
_cell.length_b   1.000
_cell.length_c   1.000
_cell.angle_alpha   90.00
_cell.angle_beta   90.00
_cell.angle_gamma   90.00
#
_symmetry.space_group_name_H-M   'P 1'
#
loop_
_entity.id
_entity.type
_entity.pdbx_description
1 polymer ?
#
loop_
_entity_poly.entity_id
_entity_poly.type
_entity_poly.pdbx_seq_one_letter_code
_entity_poly.pdbx_strand_id
1 'polypeptide(L)'
;MTAQTIKLTASDAVAAALKRAMPKTNKAQLALAKYISVLEQHLEQSLLHMDDNMYRFFRHFYVSTHDLTLQVGQFVIDGKRQYLHKWLESNRLNLVAVVSTGQKGGDYSTVQLTRYVTMTDAMDINQLRKKTINELDALLKDNSLTDSDFFYKIFPDFAAMSKAEVDENYDLCPVDVASLKQFIVFLTKRANKMNDVQRQMLVRQAQAIVRIAQAGSNTLPMKKNPSHFGRMYYTGALNVQSIRTVLRHAMLGDCYEYDIRSSVVAWKLGFAWMICEKNGIVPHEFNASFATCLSYLTDKKAFRETIRQQTFGGGTHISADMQLDVVKQALTAISFGARKTTQGWIDRSGKAFNPAIVKIIADEHARSNFYACAEAAAYMDENKRMDEIITEYAKENDPALLADTELQTASGRISKSKLMSFLYQQSESIVMDIVRREVGAVYKTVLANVHDAIYINERLHSADKKRIELLMRRETGLQFWYLDEEKITGYKGISDEVRKAELAHKALIAQQEQLAKSYVPKNF
;
A
#
# COMPACT_ATOMS: atom_id res chain seq x y z
N MET A 1 -17.24 -20.54 -17.32
CA MET A 1 -16.05 -19.98 -17.99
C MET A 1 -15.65 -18.73 -17.21
N THR A 2 -14.42 -18.68 -16.71
CA THR A 2 -13.89 -17.61 -15.83
C THR A 2 -13.84 -16.26 -16.56
N ALA A 3 -14.30 -15.18 -15.92
CA ALA A 3 -13.93 -13.83 -16.34
C ALA A 3 -12.63 -13.43 -15.64
N GLN A 4 -11.54 -14.06 -16.07
CA GLN A 4 -10.26 -13.36 -16.04
C GLN A 4 -10.42 -12.09 -16.88
N THR A 5 -9.96 -10.95 -16.38
CA THR A 5 -9.95 -9.73 -17.18
C THR A 5 -8.93 -9.83 -18.30
N ILE A 6 -7.92 -10.68 -18.09
CA ILE A 6 -6.95 -11.11 -19.06
C ILE A 6 -7.43 -12.37 -19.78
N LYS A 7 -7.43 -12.33 -21.11
CA LYS A 7 -7.60 -13.50 -21.97
C LYS A 7 -6.42 -13.68 -22.90
N LEU A 8 -5.84 -14.86 -22.90
CA LEU A 8 -4.73 -15.23 -23.77
C LEU A 8 -5.21 -16.14 -24.90
N THR A 9 -4.77 -15.83 -26.12
CA THR A 9 -4.96 -16.68 -27.28
C THR A 9 -3.59 -17.14 -27.76
N ALA A 10 -3.33 -18.44 -27.69
CA ALA A 10 -2.11 -19.03 -28.23
C ALA A 10 -2.21 -19.18 -29.75
N SER A 11 -1.09 -19.06 -30.45
CA SER A 11 -1.04 -19.19 -31.90
C SER A 11 -1.23 -20.62 -32.37
N ASP A 12 -1.74 -20.77 -33.59
CA ASP A 12 -1.97 -22.08 -34.22
C ASP A 12 -0.69 -22.91 -34.35
N ALA A 13 0.47 -22.26 -34.45
CA ALA A 13 1.77 -22.93 -34.52
C ALA A 13 2.05 -23.76 -33.24
N VAL A 14 1.74 -23.21 -32.06
CA VAL A 14 1.92 -23.93 -30.79
C VAL A 14 0.93 -25.07 -30.67
N ALA A 15 -0.33 -24.82 -31.01
CA ALA A 15 -1.39 -25.84 -30.97
C ALA A 15 -1.08 -27.02 -31.92
N ALA A 16 -0.63 -26.72 -33.14
CA ALA A 16 -0.25 -27.73 -34.13
C ALA A 16 0.97 -28.55 -33.68
N ALA A 17 2.00 -27.90 -33.13
CA ALA A 17 3.18 -28.58 -32.62
C ALA A 17 2.85 -29.52 -31.45
N LEU A 18 2.04 -29.06 -30.49
CA LEU A 18 1.59 -29.89 -29.37
C LEU A 18 0.71 -31.06 -29.84
N LYS A 19 -0.15 -30.86 -30.84
CA LYS A 19 -0.97 -31.94 -31.41
C LYS A 19 -0.12 -33.03 -32.07
N ARG A 20 0.99 -32.66 -32.72
CA ARG A 20 1.97 -33.63 -33.26
C ARG A 20 2.69 -34.39 -32.14
N ALA A 21 3.13 -33.70 -31.09
CA ALA A 21 3.86 -34.28 -29.98
C ALA A 21 2.98 -35.09 -29.00
N MET A 22 1.67 -34.85 -29.02
CA MET A 22 0.66 -35.51 -28.18
C MET A 22 -0.52 -36.00 -29.05
N PRO A 23 -0.35 -37.06 -29.85
CA PRO A 23 -1.32 -37.48 -30.87
C PRO A 23 -2.65 -38.02 -30.31
N LYS A 24 -2.76 -38.22 -28.99
CA LYS A 24 -4.02 -38.62 -28.33
C LYS A 24 -5.06 -37.51 -28.42
N THR A 25 -6.29 -37.88 -28.77
CA THR A 25 -7.34 -37.03 -29.35
C THR A 25 -7.57 -35.66 -28.71
N ASN A 26 -7.47 -35.50 -27.39
CA ASN A 26 -7.71 -34.22 -26.71
C ASN A 26 -6.58 -33.76 -25.76
N LYS A 27 -5.50 -34.52 -25.62
CA LYS A 27 -4.49 -34.27 -24.57
C LYS A 27 -3.68 -32.99 -24.83
N ALA A 28 -3.33 -32.72 -26.09
CA ALA A 28 -2.66 -31.49 -26.49
C ALA A 28 -3.49 -30.23 -26.14
N GLN A 29 -4.79 -30.27 -26.45
CA GLN A 29 -5.72 -29.18 -26.20
C GLN A 29 -5.89 -28.92 -24.71
N LEU A 30 -6.08 -29.97 -23.91
CA LEU A 30 -6.20 -29.86 -22.45
C LEU A 30 -4.91 -29.32 -21.80
N ALA A 31 -3.74 -29.75 -22.27
CA ALA A 31 -2.46 -29.28 -21.76
C ALA A 31 -2.24 -27.79 -22.06
N LEU A 32 -2.52 -27.36 -23.29
CA LEU A 32 -2.42 -25.96 -23.70
C LEU A 32 -3.45 -25.09 -22.97
N ALA A 33 -4.70 -25.55 -22.85
CA ALA A 33 -5.74 -24.83 -22.11
C ALA A 33 -5.38 -24.66 -20.62
N LYS A 34 -4.81 -25.70 -19.99
CA LYS A 34 -4.30 -25.59 -18.62
C LYS A 34 -3.18 -24.57 -18.52
N TYR A 35 -2.21 -24.59 -19.44
CA TYR A 35 -1.12 -23.61 -19.46
C TYR A 35 -1.67 -22.19 -19.55
N ILE A 36 -2.54 -21.93 -20.53
CA ILE A 36 -3.16 -20.62 -20.75
C ILE A 36 -3.89 -20.16 -19.50
N SER A 37 -4.72 -21.00 -18.90
CA SER A 37 -5.48 -20.66 -17.70
C SER A 37 -4.58 -20.31 -16.53
N VAL A 38 -3.52 -21.09 -16.27
CA VAL A 38 -2.56 -20.79 -15.19
C VAL A 38 -1.79 -19.50 -15.50
N LEU A 39 -1.33 -19.31 -16.74
CA LEU A 39 -0.60 -18.10 -17.13
C LEU A 39 -1.47 -16.84 -16.99
N GLU A 40 -2.71 -16.86 -17.47
CA GLU A 40 -3.69 -15.77 -17.28
C GLU A 40 -3.81 -15.36 -15.81
N GLN A 41 -3.79 -16.33 -14.89
CA GLN A 41 -3.89 -16.07 -13.45
C GLN A 41 -2.63 -15.38 -12.90
N HIS A 42 -1.44 -15.85 -13.30
CA HIS A 42 -0.19 -15.22 -12.92
C HIS A 42 -0.07 -13.78 -13.46
N LEU A 43 -0.53 -13.54 -14.70
CA LEU A 43 -0.54 -12.20 -15.28
C LEU A 43 -1.54 -11.29 -14.54
N GLU A 44 -2.72 -11.80 -14.18
CA GLU A 44 -3.72 -11.04 -13.43
C GLU A 44 -3.18 -10.65 -12.04
N GLN A 45 -2.57 -11.60 -11.33
CA GLN A 45 -1.89 -11.33 -10.05
C GLN A 45 -0.76 -10.30 -10.24
N SER A 46 0.06 -10.46 -11.26
CA SER A 46 1.11 -9.49 -11.57
C SER A 46 0.55 -8.09 -11.75
N LEU A 47 -0.53 -7.92 -12.52
CA LEU A 47 -1.13 -6.60 -12.77
C LEU A 47 -1.86 -6.02 -11.55
N LEU A 48 -2.36 -6.87 -10.63
CA LEU A 48 -2.94 -6.43 -9.36
C LEU A 48 -1.88 -5.90 -8.38
N HIS A 49 -0.65 -6.43 -8.48
CA HIS A 49 0.45 -6.17 -7.54
C HIS A 49 1.51 -5.21 -8.08
N MET A 50 1.56 -4.98 -9.40
CA MET A 50 2.55 -4.11 -10.02
C MET A 50 2.32 -2.65 -9.64
N ASP A 51 3.35 -1.97 -9.13
CA ASP A 51 3.32 -0.56 -8.72
C ASP A 51 4.22 0.35 -9.58
N ASP A 52 4.77 -0.19 -10.66
CA ASP A 52 5.67 0.49 -11.57
C ASP A 52 5.13 0.58 -13.01
N ASN A 53 5.95 1.12 -13.91
CA ASN A 53 5.58 1.32 -15.31
C ASN A 53 6.03 0.16 -16.23
N MET A 54 6.49 -0.98 -15.69
CA MET A 54 7.12 -2.04 -16.48
C MET A 54 6.14 -2.65 -17.48
N TYR A 55 4.90 -2.91 -17.08
CA TYR A 55 3.88 -3.37 -18.01
C TYR A 55 3.53 -2.31 -19.07
N ARG A 56 3.44 -1.03 -18.70
CA ARG A 56 3.05 0.02 -19.65
C ARG A 56 4.10 0.22 -20.74
N PHE A 57 5.36 0.39 -20.35
CA PHE A 57 6.41 0.77 -21.29
C PHE A 57 6.98 -0.44 -22.03
N PHE A 58 7.04 -1.60 -21.37
CA PHE A 58 7.74 -2.76 -21.90
C PHE A 58 6.86 -4.00 -22.05
N ARG A 59 5.59 -3.96 -21.63
CA ARG A 59 4.70 -5.13 -21.59
C ARG A 59 5.30 -6.29 -20.78
N HIS A 60 6.05 -5.94 -19.74
CA HIS A 60 6.64 -6.88 -18.81
C HIS A 60 5.69 -7.19 -17.65
N PHE A 61 5.88 -8.36 -17.03
CA PHE A 61 5.10 -8.88 -15.91
C PHE A 61 6.03 -9.50 -14.87
N TYR A 62 5.58 -9.52 -13.62
CA TYR A 62 6.25 -10.18 -12.51
C TYR A 62 5.62 -11.55 -12.26
N VAL A 63 6.32 -12.61 -12.65
CA VAL A 63 5.83 -13.98 -12.58
C VAL A 63 6.87 -14.89 -11.94
N SER A 64 6.42 -15.70 -10.98
CA SER A 64 7.21 -16.84 -10.48
C SER A 64 7.20 -17.93 -11.56
N THR A 65 8.28 -18.02 -12.33
CA THR A 65 8.44 -19.05 -13.38
C THR A 65 8.46 -20.46 -12.79
N HIS A 66 8.91 -20.59 -11.54
CA HIS A 66 8.87 -21.83 -10.78
C HIS A 66 7.42 -22.26 -10.49
N ASP A 67 6.61 -21.39 -9.90
CA ASP A 67 5.22 -21.70 -9.56
C ASP A 67 4.38 -21.92 -10.82
N LEU A 68 4.59 -21.11 -11.86
CA LEU A 68 3.98 -21.32 -13.18
C LEU A 68 4.26 -22.74 -13.69
N THR A 69 5.53 -23.18 -13.64
CA THR A 69 5.93 -24.52 -14.09
C THR A 69 5.27 -25.62 -13.26
N LEU A 70 5.23 -25.47 -11.93
CA LEU A 70 4.65 -26.45 -11.02
C LEU A 70 3.13 -26.56 -11.19
N GLN A 71 2.41 -25.43 -11.23
CA GLN A 71 0.95 -25.40 -11.35
C GLN A 71 0.48 -25.93 -12.72
N VAL A 72 1.19 -25.61 -13.80
CA VAL A 72 0.94 -26.22 -15.12
C VAL A 72 1.20 -27.73 -15.05
N GLY A 73 2.34 -28.14 -14.49
CA GLY A 73 2.68 -29.53 -14.25
C GLY A 73 3.25 -30.27 -15.47
N GLN A 74 3.26 -31.60 -15.37
CA GLN A 74 3.87 -32.50 -16.36
C GLN A 74 2.84 -33.21 -17.22
N PHE A 75 3.21 -33.47 -18.47
CA PHE A 75 2.41 -34.21 -19.43
C PHE A 75 3.28 -35.26 -20.13
N VAL A 76 2.64 -36.25 -20.76
CA VAL A 76 3.33 -37.17 -21.67
C VAL A 76 3.40 -36.51 -23.04
N ILE A 77 4.58 -36.03 -23.41
CA ILE A 77 4.87 -35.31 -24.66
C ILE A 77 6.03 -36.04 -25.34
N ASP A 78 5.89 -36.39 -26.63
CA ASP A 78 6.85 -37.23 -27.36
C ASP A 78 7.12 -38.58 -26.65
N GLY A 79 6.07 -39.16 -26.06
CA GLY A 79 6.16 -40.42 -25.32
C GLY A 79 6.87 -40.33 -23.96
N LYS A 80 7.35 -39.16 -23.54
CA LYS A 80 8.06 -38.95 -22.26
C LYS A 80 7.30 -38.03 -21.32
N ARG A 81 7.34 -38.31 -20.01
CA ARG A 81 6.76 -37.44 -18.99
C ARG A 81 7.69 -36.25 -18.74
N GLN A 82 7.25 -35.05 -19.09
CA GLN A 82 8.04 -33.82 -18.97
C GLN A 82 7.16 -32.60 -18.71
N TYR A 83 7.75 -31.52 -18.18
CA TYR A 83 7.05 -30.25 -17.97
C TYR A 83 6.75 -29.58 -19.32
N LEU A 84 5.51 -29.14 -19.50
CA LEU A 84 5.10 -28.48 -20.74
C LEU A 84 5.92 -27.21 -21.02
N HIS A 85 6.23 -26.43 -19.98
CA HIS A 85 7.06 -25.23 -20.12
C HIS A 85 8.45 -25.53 -20.70
N LYS A 86 9.14 -26.57 -20.18
CA LYS A 86 10.46 -26.99 -20.67
C LYS A 86 10.41 -27.51 -22.10
N TRP A 87 9.34 -28.22 -22.46
CA TRP A 87 9.16 -28.72 -23.83
C TRP A 87 8.96 -27.55 -24.82
N LEU A 88 8.13 -26.58 -24.47
CA LEU A 88 7.93 -25.37 -25.28
C LEU A 88 9.23 -24.59 -25.45
N GLU A 89 10.06 -24.52 -24.40
CA GLU A 89 11.37 -23.87 -24.45
C GLU A 89 12.33 -24.57 -25.42
N SER A 90 12.46 -25.88 -25.28
CA SER A 90 13.30 -26.71 -26.16
C SER A 90 12.89 -26.61 -27.63
N ASN A 91 11.60 -26.40 -27.90
CA ASN A 91 11.04 -26.26 -29.25
C ASN A 91 10.92 -24.80 -29.73
N ARG A 92 11.40 -23.81 -28.96
CA ARG A 92 11.30 -22.38 -29.28
C ARG A 92 9.85 -21.91 -29.50
N LEU A 93 8.92 -22.47 -28.73
CA LEU A 93 7.48 -22.20 -28.73
C LEU A 93 6.99 -21.65 -27.38
N ASN A 94 7.90 -21.07 -26.59
CA ASN A 94 7.60 -20.47 -25.30
C ASN A 94 6.46 -19.45 -25.39
N LEU A 95 5.51 -19.50 -24.45
CA LEU A 95 4.46 -18.48 -24.34
C LEU A 95 4.95 -17.20 -23.64
N VAL A 96 5.95 -17.34 -22.76
CA VAL A 96 6.61 -16.25 -22.04
C VAL A 96 8.12 -16.31 -22.24
N ALA A 97 8.77 -15.16 -22.34
CA ALA A 97 10.21 -15.02 -22.31
C ALA A 97 10.66 -14.35 -21.01
N VAL A 98 11.67 -14.92 -20.35
CA VAL A 98 12.25 -14.33 -19.13
C VAL A 98 13.21 -13.21 -19.55
N VAL A 99 12.94 -11.99 -19.08
CA VAL A 99 13.77 -10.80 -19.29
C VAL A 99 14.81 -10.68 -18.19
N SER A 100 14.40 -10.89 -16.94
CA SER A 100 15.30 -10.97 -15.79
C SER A 100 14.85 -12.08 -14.85
N THR A 101 15.80 -12.91 -14.42
CA THR A 101 15.53 -14.02 -13.51
C THR A 101 15.40 -13.50 -12.09
N GLY A 102 14.28 -13.84 -11.44
CA GLY A 102 14.04 -13.56 -10.02
C GLY A 102 14.79 -14.51 -9.09
N GLN A 103 14.74 -14.26 -7.78
CA GLN A 103 15.34 -15.13 -6.78
C GLN A 103 14.35 -16.16 -6.25
N LYS A 104 14.82 -17.39 -5.99
CA LYS A 104 13.97 -18.44 -5.42
C LYS A 104 13.55 -18.05 -4.00
N GLY A 105 12.25 -17.86 -3.77
CA GLY A 105 11.71 -17.40 -2.49
C GLY A 105 11.90 -15.90 -2.22
N GLY A 106 12.35 -15.14 -3.23
CA GLY A 106 12.52 -13.69 -3.19
C GLY A 106 11.79 -13.02 -4.35
N ASP A 107 12.50 -12.18 -5.10
CA ASP A 107 11.90 -11.40 -6.19
C ASP A 107 11.34 -12.27 -7.33
N TYR A 108 10.18 -11.88 -7.87
CA TYR A 108 9.61 -12.49 -9.06
C TYR A 108 10.51 -12.30 -10.29
N SER A 109 10.40 -13.21 -11.27
CA SER A 109 11.06 -12.99 -12.56
C SER A 109 10.29 -11.94 -13.35
N THR A 110 11.02 -11.08 -14.08
CA THR A 110 10.42 -10.21 -15.09
C THR A 110 10.27 -11.01 -16.37
N VAL A 111 9.04 -11.13 -16.87
CA VAL A 111 8.71 -11.87 -18.09
C VAL A 111 7.95 -11.01 -19.09
N GLN A 112 8.02 -11.35 -20.36
CA GLN A 112 7.19 -10.77 -21.41
C GLN A 112 6.47 -11.86 -22.19
N LEU A 113 5.30 -11.55 -22.75
CA LEU A 113 4.62 -12.46 -23.68
C LEU A 113 5.41 -12.57 -24.98
N THR A 114 5.52 -13.78 -25.53
CA THR A 114 6.17 -13.98 -26.83
C THR A 114 5.19 -13.74 -27.97
N ARG A 115 5.71 -13.73 -29.21
CA ARG A 115 4.90 -13.69 -30.44
C ARG A 115 3.86 -14.81 -30.59
N TYR A 116 3.93 -15.86 -29.77
CA TYR A 116 3.01 -17.00 -29.84
C TYR A 116 1.75 -16.82 -28.99
N VAL A 117 1.61 -15.71 -28.28
CA VAL A 117 0.42 -15.41 -27.49
C VAL A 117 -0.01 -13.97 -27.72
N THR A 118 -1.29 -13.78 -27.96
CA THR A 118 -1.94 -12.48 -27.91
C THR A 118 -2.74 -12.35 -26.63
N MET A 119 -2.73 -11.16 -26.03
CA MET A 119 -3.45 -10.86 -24.80
C MET A 119 -4.53 -9.82 -25.07
N THR A 120 -5.75 -10.11 -24.62
CA THR A 120 -6.83 -9.13 -24.51
C THR A 120 -7.05 -8.81 -23.04
N ASP A 121 -7.19 -7.53 -22.74
CA ASP A 121 -7.36 -7.01 -21.40
C ASP A 121 -8.65 -6.19 -21.32
N ALA A 122 -9.67 -6.75 -20.67
CA ALA A 122 -10.96 -6.08 -20.47
C ALA A 122 -10.86 -4.84 -19.57
N MET A 123 -9.76 -4.71 -18.79
CA MET A 123 -9.49 -3.59 -17.90
C MET A 123 -8.39 -2.68 -18.41
N ASP A 124 -8.10 -2.75 -19.71
CA ASP A 124 -7.32 -1.72 -20.37
C ASP A 124 -8.07 -0.39 -20.29
N ILE A 125 -7.40 0.60 -19.72
CA ILE A 125 -8.01 1.89 -19.44
C ILE A 125 -8.44 2.63 -20.71
N ASN A 126 -7.75 2.41 -21.84
CA ASN A 126 -8.10 3.04 -23.11
C ASN A 126 -9.34 2.38 -23.72
N GLN A 127 -9.53 1.08 -23.52
CA GLN A 127 -10.78 0.40 -23.88
C GLN A 127 -11.93 0.87 -22.99
N LEU A 128 -11.73 0.96 -21.67
CA LEU A 128 -12.76 1.41 -20.74
C LEU A 128 -13.21 2.85 -20.99
N ARG A 129 -12.30 3.75 -21.36
CA ARG A 129 -12.62 5.15 -21.72
C ARG A 129 -13.64 5.27 -22.85
N LYS A 130 -13.59 4.34 -23.81
CA LYS A 130 -14.47 4.35 -25.00
C LYS A 130 -15.92 4.02 -24.65
N LYS A 131 -16.14 3.16 -23.66
CA LYS A 131 -17.47 2.77 -23.16
C LYS A 131 -18.23 3.98 -22.62
N THR A 132 -19.53 4.08 -22.85
CA THR A 132 -20.44 5.04 -22.21
C THR A 132 -20.60 4.72 -20.73
N ILE A 133 -21.11 5.66 -19.93
CA ILE A 133 -21.43 5.41 -18.51
C ILE A 133 -22.39 4.21 -18.38
N ASN A 134 -23.41 4.11 -19.24
CA ASN A 134 -24.36 2.99 -19.18
C ASN A 134 -23.71 1.65 -19.53
N GLU A 135 -22.80 1.61 -20.52
CA GLU A 135 -22.03 0.40 -20.84
C GLU A 135 -21.05 0.02 -19.73
N LEU A 136 -20.47 1.00 -19.04
CA LEU A 136 -19.61 0.76 -17.88
C LEU A 136 -20.43 0.28 -16.68
N ASP A 137 -21.58 0.88 -16.42
CA ASP A 137 -22.52 0.45 -15.37
C ASP A 137 -23.01 -0.98 -15.65
N ALA A 138 -23.31 -1.31 -16.91
CA ALA A 138 -23.67 -2.67 -17.32
C ALA A 138 -22.51 -3.65 -17.10
N LEU A 139 -21.28 -3.29 -17.49
CA LEU A 139 -20.07 -4.09 -17.25
C LEU A 139 -19.83 -4.35 -15.75
N LEU A 140 -20.07 -3.34 -14.89
CA LEU A 140 -19.92 -3.44 -13.43
C LEU A 140 -21.10 -4.15 -12.74
N LYS A 141 -22.20 -4.41 -13.45
CA LYS A 141 -23.40 -5.12 -12.99
C LYS A 141 -23.57 -6.51 -13.64
N ASP A 142 -22.70 -6.87 -14.58
CA ASP A 142 -22.74 -8.16 -15.25
C ASP A 142 -22.34 -9.27 -14.29
N ASN A 143 -23.35 -9.91 -13.71
CA ASN A 143 -23.23 -11.02 -12.77
C ASN A 143 -23.20 -12.40 -13.46
N SER A 144 -22.87 -12.49 -14.76
CA SER A 144 -22.90 -13.74 -15.54
C SER A 144 -21.84 -14.79 -15.14
N LEU A 145 -21.30 -14.73 -13.92
CA LEU A 145 -20.12 -15.45 -13.47
C LEU A 145 -20.32 -15.98 -12.04
N THR A 146 -19.81 -17.17 -11.76
CA THR A 146 -19.80 -17.75 -10.42
C THR A 146 -18.78 -16.99 -9.54
N ASP A 147 -19.22 -15.88 -8.94
CA ASP A 147 -18.44 -15.02 -8.04
C ASP A 147 -17.79 -15.80 -6.86
N SER A 148 -18.37 -16.94 -6.50
CA SER A 148 -17.84 -17.90 -5.52
C SER A 148 -16.47 -18.48 -5.91
N ASP A 149 -16.23 -18.82 -7.18
CA ASP A 149 -14.98 -19.46 -7.61
C ASP A 149 -13.80 -18.48 -7.51
N PHE A 150 -14.03 -17.20 -7.79
CA PHE A 150 -13.01 -16.16 -7.65
C PHE A 150 -12.71 -15.88 -6.17
N PHE A 151 -13.75 -15.76 -5.35
CA PHE A 151 -13.62 -15.56 -3.90
C PHE A 151 -12.83 -16.70 -3.25
N TYR A 152 -13.25 -17.96 -3.44
CA TYR A 152 -12.56 -19.12 -2.88
C TYR A 152 -11.21 -19.38 -3.53
N LYS A 153 -10.91 -18.83 -4.71
CA LYS A 153 -9.56 -18.91 -5.24
C LYS A 153 -8.60 -17.95 -4.54
N ILE A 154 -9.07 -16.77 -4.13
CA ILE A 154 -8.27 -15.81 -3.36
C ILE A 154 -8.19 -16.26 -1.89
N PHE A 155 -9.28 -16.83 -1.37
CA PHE A 155 -9.41 -17.32 0.00
C PHE A 155 -9.80 -18.81 -0.01
N PRO A 156 -8.90 -19.73 -0.39
CA PRO A 156 -9.21 -21.16 -0.52
C PRO A 156 -9.63 -21.81 0.79
N ASP A 157 -9.05 -21.35 1.90
CA ASP A 157 -9.32 -21.92 3.22
C ASP A 157 -10.67 -21.44 3.79
N PHE A 158 -11.24 -20.37 3.24
CA PHE A 158 -12.44 -19.72 3.76
C PHE A 158 -13.69 -20.60 3.68
N ALA A 159 -13.77 -21.51 2.70
CA ALA A 159 -14.89 -22.45 2.56
C ALA A 159 -14.90 -23.52 3.65
N ALA A 160 -13.73 -23.84 4.19
CA ALA A 160 -13.53 -24.93 5.14
C ALA A 160 -13.48 -24.46 6.60
N MET A 161 -13.30 -23.16 6.83
CA MET A 161 -13.22 -22.56 8.16
C MET A 161 -14.59 -22.40 8.82
N SER A 162 -14.65 -22.71 10.10
CA SER A 162 -15.72 -22.28 11.00
C SER A 162 -15.68 -20.77 11.22
N LYS A 163 -16.77 -20.20 11.75
CA LYS A 163 -16.84 -18.78 12.07
C LYS A 163 -15.75 -18.34 13.06
N ALA A 164 -15.46 -19.17 14.07
CA ALA A 164 -14.41 -18.88 15.04
C ALA A 164 -13.02 -18.84 14.39
N GLU A 165 -12.73 -19.78 13.47
CA GLU A 165 -11.47 -19.78 12.72
C GLU A 165 -11.36 -18.57 11.78
N VAL A 166 -12.47 -18.13 11.18
CA VAL A 166 -12.48 -16.89 10.39
C VAL A 166 -12.17 -15.68 11.28
N ASP A 167 -12.85 -15.53 12.42
CA ASP A 167 -12.65 -14.39 13.33
C ASP A 167 -11.22 -14.37 13.91
N GLU A 168 -10.61 -15.54 14.14
CA GLU A 168 -9.22 -15.66 14.60
C GLU A 168 -8.21 -15.27 13.52
N ASN A 169 -8.42 -15.70 12.27
CA ASN A 169 -7.43 -15.57 11.19
C ASN A 169 -7.65 -14.35 10.27
N TYR A 170 -8.83 -13.75 10.29
CA TYR A 170 -9.22 -12.68 9.37
C TYR A 170 -9.92 -11.54 10.11
N ASP A 171 -9.74 -10.32 9.59
CA ASP A 171 -10.67 -9.22 9.83
C ASP A 171 -11.52 -8.99 8.56
N LEU A 172 -12.81 -8.74 8.76
CA LEU A 172 -13.75 -8.49 7.68
C LEU A 172 -14.01 -6.99 7.54
N CYS A 173 -13.44 -6.37 6.51
CA CYS A 173 -13.62 -4.95 6.26
C CYS A 173 -14.90 -4.71 5.42
N PRO A 174 -15.91 -3.95 5.90
CA PRO A 174 -17.07 -3.60 5.09
C PRO A 174 -16.68 -2.79 3.85
N VAL A 175 -17.39 -3.04 2.76
CA VAL A 175 -17.19 -2.36 1.48
C VAL A 175 -18.48 -1.68 1.05
N ASP A 176 -18.43 -0.35 0.90
CA ASP A 176 -19.44 0.41 0.17
C ASP A 176 -19.26 0.17 -1.34
N VAL A 177 -19.88 -0.91 -1.81
CA VAL A 177 -19.85 -1.32 -3.21
C VAL A 177 -20.42 -0.24 -4.13
N ALA A 178 -21.39 0.56 -3.67
CA ALA A 178 -21.99 1.62 -4.46
C ALA A 178 -20.99 2.75 -4.69
N SER A 179 -20.35 3.24 -3.63
CA SER A 179 -19.28 4.24 -3.71
C SER A 179 -18.12 3.73 -4.57
N LEU A 180 -17.67 2.49 -4.34
CA LEU A 180 -16.55 1.92 -5.07
C LEU A 180 -16.82 1.76 -6.58
N LYS A 181 -18.05 1.40 -6.97
CA LYS A 181 -18.46 1.39 -8.39
C LYS A 181 -18.39 2.79 -9.00
N GLN A 182 -18.85 3.82 -8.28
CA GLN A 182 -18.75 5.21 -8.77
C GLN A 182 -17.32 5.72 -8.85
N PHE A 183 -16.43 5.24 -7.97
CA PHE A 183 -15.01 5.52 -8.07
C PHE A 183 -14.41 4.97 -9.38
N ILE A 184 -14.80 3.77 -9.81
CA ILE A 184 -14.37 3.22 -11.12
C ILE A 184 -14.85 4.11 -12.28
N VAL A 185 -16.08 4.61 -12.22
CA VAL A 185 -16.58 5.57 -13.22
C VAL A 185 -15.78 6.88 -13.19
N PHE A 186 -15.48 7.41 -12.00
CA PHE A 186 -14.64 8.60 -11.84
C PHE A 186 -13.24 8.40 -12.45
N LEU A 187 -12.57 7.28 -12.17
CA LEU A 187 -11.25 6.98 -12.69
C LEU A 187 -11.24 6.94 -14.22
N THR A 188 -12.25 6.31 -14.81
CA THR A 188 -12.36 6.14 -16.26
C THR A 188 -12.72 7.42 -17.00
N LYS A 189 -13.56 8.29 -16.40
CA LYS A 189 -14.15 9.44 -17.09
C LYS A 189 -13.66 10.82 -16.66
N ARG A 190 -13.26 10.99 -15.40
CA ARG A 190 -13.07 12.32 -14.81
C ARG A 190 -11.69 12.55 -14.21
N ALA A 191 -11.02 11.51 -13.73
CA ALA A 191 -9.67 11.65 -13.21
C ALA A 191 -8.76 12.22 -14.32
N ASN A 192 -8.24 13.43 -14.18
CA ASN A 192 -7.33 14.06 -15.15
C ASN A 192 -5.95 14.37 -14.54
N LYS A 193 -5.83 14.33 -13.22
CA LYS A 193 -4.59 14.56 -12.46
C LYS A 193 -3.79 13.30 -12.14
N MET A 194 -4.27 12.11 -12.54
CA MET A 194 -3.56 10.83 -12.38
C MET A 194 -3.06 10.32 -13.72
N ASN A 195 -1.84 9.79 -13.75
CA ASN A 195 -1.31 9.10 -14.92
C ASN A 195 -2.11 7.81 -15.20
N ASP A 196 -2.08 7.34 -16.45
CA ASP A 196 -2.95 6.22 -16.84
C ASP A 196 -2.54 4.88 -16.21
N VAL A 197 -1.29 4.71 -15.76
CA VAL A 197 -0.85 3.46 -15.08
C VAL A 197 -1.50 3.37 -13.71
N GLN A 198 -1.32 4.40 -12.90
CA GLN A 198 -1.89 4.48 -11.55
C GLN A 198 -3.39 4.29 -11.60
N ARG A 199 -4.04 4.89 -12.60
CA ARG A 199 -5.47 4.75 -12.84
C ARG A 199 -5.87 3.33 -13.24
N GLN A 200 -5.14 2.70 -14.15
CA GLN A 200 -5.42 1.32 -14.56
C GLN A 200 -5.28 0.36 -13.36
N MET A 201 -4.25 0.53 -12.53
CA MET A 201 -4.09 -0.23 -11.29
C MET A 201 -5.26 -0.02 -10.33
N LEU A 202 -5.63 1.24 -10.08
CA LEU A 202 -6.75 1.57 -9.18
C LEU A 202 -8.07 0.97 -9.67
N VAL A 203 -8.33 0.99 -10.98
CA VAL A 203 -9.52 0.35 -11.57
C VAL A 203 -9.51 -1.16 -11.32
N ARG A 204 -8.37 -1.83 -11.55
CA ARG A 204 -8.23 -3.28 -11.31
C ARG A 204 -8.46 -3.65 -9.85
N GLN A 205 -7.80 -2.94 -8.93
CA GLN A 205 -7.94 -3.18 -7.50
C GLN A 205 -9.38 -2.92 -7.04
N ALA A 206 -9.99 -1.81 -7.47
CA ALA A 206 -11.38 -1.49 -7.15
C ALA A 206 -12.35 -2.59 -7.62
N GLN A 207 -12.19 -3.09 -8.85
CA GLN A 207 -13.05 -4.16 -9.36
C GLN A 207 -12.83 -5.49 -8.66
N ALA A 208 -11.59 -5.84 -8.33
CA ALA A 208 -11.30 -7.03 -7.55
C ALA A 208 -12.01 -6.97 -6.18
N ILE A 209 -11.95 -5.82 -5.51
CA ILE A 209 -12.63 -5.59 -4.23
C ILE A 209 -14.16 -5.64 -4.41
N VAL A 210 -14.73 -5.01 -5.45
CA VAL A 210 -16.16 -5.10 -5.77
C VAL A 210 -16.61 -6.55 -5.90
N ARG A 211 -15.86 -7.38 -6.65
CA ARG A 211 -16.18 -8.80 -6.84
C ARG A 211 -16.11 -9.59 -5.54
N ILE A 212 -15.04 -9.40 -4.76
CA ILE A 212 -14.88 -10.05 -3.46
C ILE A 212 -16.05 -9.68 -2.54
N ALA A 213 -16.39 -8.39 -2.46
CA ALA A 213 -17.46 -7.89 -1.62
C ALA A 213 -18.83 -8.44 -2.05
N GLN A 214 -19.15 -8.43 -3.35
CA GLN A 214 -20.41 -8.98 -3.86
C GLN A 214 -20.56 -10.48 -3.61
N ALA A 215 -19.45 -11.23 -3.63
CA ALA A 215 -19.43 -12.66 -3.27
C ALA A 215 -19.52 -12.89 -1.75
N GLY A 216 -18.86 -12.02 -0.96
CA GLY A 216 -18.58 -12.18 0.47
C GLY A 216 -19.42 -11.30 1.39
N SER A 217 -20.72 -11.13 1.10
CA SER A 217 -21.65 -10.36 1.94
C SER A 217 -21.22 -8.91 2.22
N ASN A 218 -20.74 -8.22 1.18
CA ASN A 218 -20.21 -6.84 1.22
C ASN A 218 -19.01 -6.62 2.14
N THR A 219 -18.18 -7.65 2.33
CA THR A 219 -16.93 -7.53 3.09
C THR A 219 -15.72 -7.95 2.26
N LEU A 220 -14.58 -7.35 2.58
CA LEU A 220 -13.26 -7.73 2.12
C LEU A 220 -12.57 -8.49 3.27
N PRO A 221 -12.37 -9.82 3.16
CA PRO A 221 -11.59 -10.57 4.13
C PRO A 221 -10.11 -10.19 4.05
N MET A 222 -9.50 -9.93 5.20
CA MET A 222 -8.09 -9.54 5.32
C MET A 222 -7.39 -10.47 6.30
N LYS A 223 -6.49 -11.32 5.79
CA LYS A 223 -5.78 -12.30 6.62
C LYS A 223 -4.79 -11.61 7.54
N LYS A 224 -4.92 -11.85 8.84
CA LYS A 224 -4.10 -11.26 9.91
C LYS A 224 -2.63 -11.70 9.77
N ASN A 225 -1.74 -10.76 10.01
CA ASN A 225 -0.29 -10.94 10.04
C ASN A 225 0.28 -10.13 11.21
N PRO A 226 0.21 -10.66 12.44
CA PRO A 226 0.66 -9.95 13.63
C PRO A 226 2.16 -9.66 13.55
N SER A 227 2.55 -8.42 13.85
CA SER A 227 3.95 -8.01 13.96
C SER A 227 4.46 -8.25 15.37
N HIS A 228 5.74 -8.62 15.47
CA HIS A 228 6.50 -8.59 16.73
C HIS A 228 6.41 -7.23 17.45
N PHE A 229 6.25 -6.14 16.70
CA PHE A 229 6.18 -4.77 17.23
C PHE A 229 4.76 -4.38 17.71
N GLY A 230 3.83 -5.33 17.79
CA GLY A 230 2.49 -5.16 18.36
C GLY A 230 1.41 -4.77 17.34
N ARG A 231 1.79 -4.25 16.17
CA ARG A 231 0.84 -3.86 15.11
C ARG A 231 0.26 -5.08 14.39
N MET A 232 -1.04 -5.03 14.08
CA MET A 232 -1.68 -5.97 13.18
C MET A 232 -1.53 -5.51 11.73
N TYR A 233 -0.81 -6.28 10.92
CA TYR A 233 -0.78 -6.11 9.47
C TYR A 233 -1.68 -7.16 8.81
N TYR A 234 -1.89 -7.01 7.50
CA TYR A 234 -2.61 -7.99 6.69
C TYR A 234 -1.73 -8.51 5.56
N THR A 235 -1.90 -9.79 5.19
CA THR A 235 -1.16 -10.38 4.07
C THR A 235 -1.76 -9.99 2.73
N GLY A 236 -0.92 -9.85 1.71
CA GLY A 236 -1.34 -9.57 0.32
C GLY A 236 -1.66 -8.09 0.08
N ALA A 237 -1.73 -7.69 -1.19
CA ALA A 237 -1.87 -6.27 -1.54
C ALA A 237 -3.31 -5.72 -1.45
N LEU A 238 -4.32 -6.59 -1.47
CA LEU A 238 -5.73 -6.20 -1.39
C LEU A 238 -6.22 -6.25 0.06
N ASN A 239 -5.81 -5.26 0.84
CA ASN A 239 -6.31 -5.05 2.19
C ASN A 239 -6.37 -3.55 2.49
N VAL A 240 -7.11 -3.19 3.53
CA VAL A 240 -7.39 -1.79 3.87
C VAL A 240 -6.13 -0.96 4.15
N GLN A 241 -5.06 -1.58 4.67
CA GLN A 241 -3.80 -0.90 4.98
C GLN A 241 -2.93 -0.70 3.73
N SER A 242 -2.87 -1.68 2.83
CA SER A 242 -1.98 -1.66 1.66
C SER A 242 -2.55 -0.94 0.44
N ILE A 243 -3.87 -0.84 0.30
CA ILE A 243 -4.48 -0.10 -0.81
C ILE A 243 -4.24 1.42 -0.65
N ARG A 244 -4.15 2.12 -1.79
CA ARG A 244 -3.99 3.58 -1.79
C ARG A 244 -5.14 4.26 -1.04
N THR A 245 -4.84 5.33 -0.30
CA THR A 245 -5.81 6.11 0.49
C THR A 245 -7.06 6.50 -0.32
N VAL A 246 -6.91 6.93 -1.57
CA VAL A 246 -8.06 7.28 -2.43
C VAL A 246 -8.98 6.08 -2.73
N LEU A 247 -8.41 4.88 -2.91
CA LEU A 247 -9.18 3.65 -3.11
C LEU A 247 -9.81 3.20 -1.79
N ARG A 248 -9.09 3.32 -0.67
CA ARG A 248 -9.61 3.06 0.68
C ARG A 248 -10.84 3.91 0.96
N HIS A 249 -10.77 5.22 0.72
CA HIS A 249 -11.88 6.14 0.94
C HIS A 249 -13.09 5.79 0.06
N ALA A 250 -12.84 5.44 -1.21
CA ALA A 250 -13.89 4.96 -2.10
C ALA A 250 -14.53 3.65 -1.61
N MET A 251 -13.73 2.72 -1.10
CA MET A 251 -14.16 1.42 -0.59
C MET A 251 -14.97 1.56 0.70
N LEU A 252 -14.58 2.45 1.62
CA LEU A 252 -15.25 2.63 2.92
C LEU A 252 -16.50 3.52 2.82
N GLY A 253 -16.58 4.43 1.84
CA GLY A 253 -17.72 5.32 1.65
C GLY A 253 -17.72 6.53 2.59
N ASP A 254 -18.91 7.09 2.85
CA ASP A 254 -19.07 8.20 3.80
C ASP A 254 -18.69 7.72 5.23
N CYS A 255 -17.59 8.24 5.77
CA CYS A 255 -17.07 7.84 7.09
C CYS A 255 -16.17 8.93 7.70
N TYR A 256 -15.64 8.66 8.89
CA TYR A 256 -14.69 9.52 9.59
C TYR A 256 -13.45 8.71 9.97
N GLU A 257 -12.29 9.25 9.65
CA GLU A 257 -10.98 8.75 10.07
C GLU A 257 -10.56 9.47 11.36
N TYR A 258 -10.14 8.69 12.35
CA TYR A 258 -9.52 9.17 13.57
C TYR A 258 -8.14 8.59 13.69
N ASP A 259 -7.13 9.44 13.55
CA ASP A 259 -5.71 9.08 13.52
C ASP A 259 -4.98 9.67 14.73
N ILE A 260 -3.96 8.97 15.23
CA ILE A 260 -3.13 9.50 16.32
C ILE A 260 -2.27 10.65 15.79
N ARG A 261 -2.45 11.85 16.37
CA ARG A 261 -1.63 13.02 16.02
C ARG A 261 -0.26 13.04 16.72
N SER A 262 -0.10 12.25 17.78
CA SER A 262 1.10 12.27 18.60
C SER A 262 2.31 11.81 17.79
N SER A 263 3.32 12.66 17.68
CA SER A 263 4.58 12.29 17.04
C SER A 263 5.46 11.50 18.00
N VAL A 264 6.35 10.64 17.48
CA VAL A 264 7.35 9.91 18.29
C VAL A 264 8.12 10.80 19.28
N VAL A 265 8.46 12.05 18.93
CA VAL A 265 9.11 12.97 19.89
C VAL A 265 8.20 13.41 21.03
N ALA A 266 6.89 13.52 20.78
CA ALA A 266 5.90 13.82 21.82
C ALA A 266 5.74 12.63 22.76
N TRP A 267 5.70 11.41 22.20
CA TRP A 267 5.75 10.19 22.98
C TRP A 267 7.01 10.12 23.85
N LYS A 268 8.20 10.35 23.27
CA LYS A 268 9.46 10.36 24.02
C LYS A 268 9.47 11.38 25.14
N LEU A 269 9.00 12.60 24.90
CA LEU A 269 8.92 13.63 25.92
C LEU A 269 7.99 13.23 27.06
N GLY A 270 6.81 12.69 26.74
CA GLY A 270 5.87 12.18 27.76
C GLY A 270 6.46 11.03 28.57
N PHE A 271 7.17 10.10 27.93
CA PHE A 271 7.79 8.96 28.60
C PHE A 271 8.98 9.41 29.46
N ALA A 272 9.88 10.21 28.89
CA ALA A 272 11.00 10.78 29.63
C ALA A 272 10.52 11.61 30.83
N TRP A 273 9.45 12.41 30.67
CA TRP A 273 8.83 13.14 31.78
C TRP A 273 8.37 12.18 32.88
N MET A 274 7.61 11.14 32.54
CA MET A 274 7.13 10.14 33.50
C MET A 274 8.28 9.49 34.29
N ILE A 275 9.41 9.21 33.63
CA ILE A 275 10.60 8.63 34.27
C ILE A 275 11.28 9.67 35.17
N CYS A 276 11.51 10.88 34.65
CA CYS A 276 12.17 11.97 35.38
C CYS A 276 11.38 12.40 36.63
N GLU A 277 10.05 12.55 36.50
CA GLU A 277 9.15 12.91 37.59
C GLU A 277 9.19 11.87 38.72
N LYS A 278 9.15 10.57 38.38
CA LYS A 278 9.30 9.48 39.35
C LYS A 278 10.65 9.48 40.08
N ASN A 279 11.67 10.06 39.47
CA ASN A 279 13.01 10.21 40.04
C ASN A 279 13.25 11.59 40.68
N GLY A 280 12.18 12.37 40.90
CA GLY A 280 12.23 13.63 41.65
C GLY A 280 12.64 14.87 40.84
N ILE A 281 12.74 14.77 39.51
CA ILE A 281 13.01 15.95 38.65
C ILE A 281 11.76 16.81 38.56
N VAL A 282 11.91 18.11 38.83
CA VAL A 282 10.80 19.06 38.80
C VAL A 282 10.53 19.60 37.39
N PRO A 283 9.30 20.06 37.07
CA PRO A 283 8.94 20.50 35.71
C PRO A 283 9.87 21.57 35.12
N HIS A 284 10.35 22.52 35.94
CA HIS A 284 11.26 23.57 35.49
C HIS A 284 12.59 23.02 34.95
N GLU A 285 13.19 22.05 35.65
CA GLU A 285 14.46 21.43 35.26
C GLU A 285 14.30 20.55 34.01
N PHE A 286 13.18 19.84 33.91
CA PHE A 286 12.84 19.05 32.72
C PHE A 286 12.64 19.95 31.50
N ASN A 287 11.85 21.02 31.63
CA ASN A 287 11.57 21.94 30.55
C ASN A 287 12.84 22.64 30.04
N ALA A 288 13.76 23.00 30.94
CA ALA A 288 15.05 23.55 30.57
C ALA A 288 15.92 22.54 29.80
N SER A 289 15.82 21.25 30.14
CA SER A 289 16.58 20.17 29.51
C SER A 289 16.07 19.75 28.12
N PHE A 290 14.82 20.08 27.80
CA PHE A 290 14.15 19.66 26.56
C PHE A 290 13.41 20.82 25.85
N ALA A 291 13.93 22.04 26.00
CA ALA A 291 13.29 23.26 25.54
C ALA A 291 13.04 23.27 24.01
N THR A 292 13.96 22.68 23.23
CA THR A 292 13.86 22.65 21.77
C THR A 292 12.75 21.72 21.29
N CYS A 293 12.67 20.51 21.87
CA CYS A 293 11.62 19.55 21.54
C CYS A 293 10.25 20.06 22.01
N LEU A 294 10.18 20.75 23.15
CA LEU A 294 8.95 21.41 23.61
C LEU A 294 8.53 22.57 22.68
N SER A 295 9.48 23.38 22.21
CA SER A 295 9.24 24.42 21.22
C SER A 295 8.70 23.84 19.90
N TYR A 296 9.30 22.74 19.43
CA TYR A 296 8.81 22.00 18.26
C TYR A 296 7.36 21.52 18.44
N LEU A 297 6.99 21.00 19.61
CA LEU A 297 5.61 20.56 19.86
C LEU A 297 4.61 21.73 19.94
N THR A 298 5.07 22.90 20.40
CA THR A 298 4.24 24.10 20.54
C THR A 298 3.87 24.67 19.16
N ASP A 299 4.84 24.83 18.26
CA ASP A 299 4.61 25.28 16.88
C ASP A 299 5.48 24.52 15.88
N LYS A 300 4.98 23.35 15.46
CA LYS A 300 5.65 22.50 14.46
C LYS A 300 5.89 23.23 13.13
N LYS A 301 5.04 24.21 12.77
CA LYS A 301 5.11 24.89 11.48
C LYS A 301 6.23 25.93 11.50
N ALA A 302 6.23 26.82 12.49
CA ALA A 302 7.28 27.83 12.63
C ALA A 302 8.66 27.20 12.86
N PHE A 303 8.73 26.12 13.65
CA PHE A 303 9.97 25.40 13.89
C PHE A 303 10.56 24.81 12.61
N ARG A 304 9.75 24.13 11.80
CA ARG A 304 10.19 23.56 10.51
C ARG A 304 10.58 24.64 9.51
N GLU A 305 9.88 25.77 9.50
CA GLU A 305 10.20 26.90 8.62
C GLU A 305 11.55 27.53 8.96
N THR A 306 11.85 27.67 10.26
CA THR A 306 13.15 28.16 10.73
C THR A 306 14.28 27.24 10.24
N ILE A 307 14.15 25.93 10.45
CA ILE A 307 15.14 24.96 9.99
C ILE A 307 15.24 24.96 8.45
N ARG A 308 14.12 25.08 7.73
CA ARG A 308 14.10 25.14 6.27
C ARG A 308 14.94 26.30 5.74
N GLN A 309 14.73 27.49 6.30
CA GLN A 309 15.47 28.70 5.90
C GLN A 309 16.98 28.54 6.14
N GLN A 310 17.37 28.01 7.30
CA GLN A 310 18.78 27.76 7.62
C GLN A 310 19.40 26.65 6.77
N THR A 311 18.62 25.63 6.40
CA THR A 311 19.09 24.47 5.63
C THR A 311 19.31 24.81 4.16
N PHE A 312 18.32 25.43 3.52
CA PHE A 312 18.28 25.61 2.05
C PHE A 312 18.53 27.05 1.59
N GLY A 313 18.36 28.04 2.47
CA GLY A 313 18.44 29.46 2.08
C GLY A 313 17.49 29.82 0.93
N GLY A 314 17.94 30.70 0.04
CA GLY A 314 17.20 31.14 -1.16
C GLY A 314 17.69 30.55 -2.49
N GLY A 315 18.75 29.75 -2.48
CA GLY A 315 19.49 29.33 -3.68
C GLY A 315 19.23 27.90 -4.17
N THR A 316 18.01 27.38 -4.01
CA THR A 316 17.70 25.97 -4.31
C THR A 316 16.65 25.80 -5.40
N HIS A 317 16.77 24.71 -6.17
CA HIS A 317 15.86 24.35 -7.27
C HIS A 317 14.61 23.57 -6.83
N ILE A 318 14.51 23.17 -5.55
CA ILE A 318 13.32 22.47 -5.03
C ILE A 318 12.34 23.47 -4.40
N SER A 319 11.03 23.20 -4.55
CA SER A 319 9.98 24.08 -4.02
C SER A 319 10.00 24.15 -2.49
N ALA A 320 9.46 25.23 -1.92
CA ALA A 320 9.38 25.40 -0.47
C ALA A 320 8.63 24.23 0.22
N ASP A 321 7.57 23.72 -0.40
CA ASP A 321 6.82 22.57 0.12
C ASP A 321 7.68 21.29 0.16
N MET A 322 8.47 21.04 -0.88
CA MET A 322 9.41 19.91 -0.89
C MET A 322 10.50 20.07 0.15
N GLN A 323 11.02 21.29 0.35
CA GLN A 323 12.01 21.56 1.40
C GLN A 323 11.43 21.30 2.79
N LEU A 324 10.20 21.74 3.07
CA LEU A 324 9.52 21.49 4.33
C LEU A 324 9.28 19.99 4.56
N ASP A 325 8.95 19.23 3.51
CA ASP A 325 8.82 17.78 3.61
C ASP A 325 10.15 17.11 3.93
N VAL A 326 11.24 17.54 3.30
CA VAL A 326 12.60 17.07 3.61
C VAL A 326 12.98 17.36 5.07
N VAL A 327 12.72 18.56 5.58
CA VAL A 327 12.95 18.91 6.99
C VAL A 327 12.10 18.04 7.92
N LYS A 328 10.82 17.84 7.60
CA LYS A 328 9.92 16.96 8.37
C LYS A 328 10.47 15.53 8.42
N GLN A 329 10.87 14.96 7.29
CA GLN A 329 11.46 13.63 7.22
C GLN A 329 12.74 13.52 8.06
N ALA A 330 13.61 14.53 8.00
CA ALA A 330 14.85 14.56 8.78
C ALA A 330 14.58 14.57 10.30
N LEU A 331 13.67 15.43 10.78
CA LEU A 331 13.29 15.50 12.19
C LEU A 331 12.63 14.18 12.67
N THR A 332 11.79 13.56 11.84
CA THR A 332 11.22 12.24 12.14
C THR A 332 12.31 11.16 12.22
N ALA A 333 13.26 11.14 11.29
CA ALA A 333 14.37 10.17 11.31
C ALA A 333 15.25 10.34 12.56
N ILE A 334 15.55 11.58 12.95
CA ILE A 334 16.26 11.89 14.21
C ILE A 334 15.48 11.33 15.41
N SER A 335 14.16 11.47 15.38
CA SER A 335 13.29 10.95 16.44
C SER A 335 13.25 9.42 16.50
N PHE A 336 13.77 8.70 15.49
CA PHE A 336 14.03 7.25 15.54
C PHE A 336 15.52 6.91 15.68
N GLY A 337 16.35 7.86 16.09
CA GLY A 337 17.77 7.64 16.39
C GLY A 337 18.71 7.78 15.20
N ALA A 338 18.31 8.45 14.12
CA ALA A 338 19.21 8.79 13.02
C ALA A 338 20.37 9.66 13.52
N ARG A 339 21.61 9.29 13.15
CA ARG A 339 22.83 9.92 13.63
C ARG A 339 23.39 10.92 12.63
N LYS A 340 24.11 11.93 13.15
CA LYS A 340 24.97 12.83 12.37
C LYS A 340 26.06 12.00 11.70
N THR A 341 25.82 11.64 10.45
CA THR A 341 26.77 10.89 9.60
C THR A 341 26.89 11.64 8.30
N THR A 342 28.13 11.83 7.85
CA THR A 342 28.45 12.67 6.71
C THR A 342 28.46 11.87 5.40
N GLN A 343 28.73 10.57 5.45
CA GLN A 343 28.93 9.72 4.26
C GLN A 343 28.26 8.34 4.39
N GLY A 344 27.88 7.76 3.26
CA GLY A 344 27.54 6.34 3.15
C GLY A 344 28.79 5.46 3.20
N TRP A 345 28.61 4.17 3.48
CA TRP A 345 29.69 3.19 3.45
C TRP A 345 29.22 1.88 2.82
N ILE A 346 30.14 1.02 2.40
CA ILE A 346 29.81 -0.32 1.91
C ILE A 346 29.79 -1.26 3.12
N ASP A 347 28.69 -1.97 3.31
CA ASP A 347 28.58 -2.95 4.38
C ASP A 347 29.37 -4.25 4.07
N ARG A 348 29.43 -5.16 5.04
CA ARG A 348 30.16 -6.43 4.91
C ARG A 348 29.62 -7.36 3.82
N SER A 349 28.42 -7.10 3.30
CA SER A 349 27.80 -7.85 2.21
C SER A 349 28.08 -7.23 0.83
N GLY A 350 28.88 -6.16 0.77
CA GLY A 350 29.16 -5.43 -0.46
C GLY A 350 28.05 -4.46 -0.87
N LYS A 351 27.06 -4.22 0.01
CA LYS A 351 25.92 -3.35 -0.29
C LYS A 351 26.21 -1.93 0.20
N ALA A 352 25.91 -0.95 -0.65
CA ALA A 352 25.98 0.45 -0.25
C ALA A 352 24.94 0.75 0.84
N PHE A 353 25.42 1.19 1.99
CA PHE A 353 24.61 1.65 3.11
C PHE A 353 24.69 3.18 3.21
N ASN A 354 23.58 3.83 2.87
CA ASN A 354 23.43 5.28 3.07
C ASN A 354 22.62 5.52 4.36
N PRO A 355 23.16 6.31 5.31
CA PRO A 355 22.41 6.75 6.49
C PRO A 355 21.12 7.48 6.13
N ALA A 356 20.14 7.45 7.04
CA ALA A 356 18.81 8.02 6.81
C ALA A 356 18.86 9.51 6.40
N ILE A 357 19.62 10.34 7.12
CA ILE A 357 19.73 11.78 6.81
C ILE A 357 20.44 12.02 5.46
N VAL A 358 21.41 11.19 5.08
CA VAL A 358 22.07 11.28 3.77
C VAL A 358 21.09 10.95 2.63
N LYS A 359 20.17 10.01 2.84
CA LYS A 359 19.11 9.70 1.87
C LYS A 359 18.06 10.80 1.77
N ILE A 360 17.72 11.43 2.90
CA ILE A 360 16.68 12.48 2.99
C ILE A 360 17.21 13.81 2.44
N ILE A 361 18.42 14.22 2.85
CA ILE A 361 19.10 15.42 2.38
C ILE A 361 20.30 14.99 1.55
N ALA A 362 20.06 14.70 0.27
CA ALA A 362 21.09 14.21 -0.65
C ALA A 362 22.18 15.27 -0.91
N ASP A 363 21.77 16.54 -1.05
CA ASP A 363 22.69 17.66 -1.24
C ASP A 363 23.60 17.86 -0.01
N GLU A 364 24.92 17.83 -0.23
CA GLU A 364 25.91 17.87 0.84
C GLU A 364 26.00 19.25 1.51
N HIS A 365 25.77 20.33 0.77
CA HIS A 365 25.77 21.69 1.30
C HIS A 365 24.57 21.92 2.22
N ALA A 366 23.36 21.60 1.74
CA ALA A 366 22.14 21.67 2.53
C ALA A 366 22.23 20.77 3.78
N ARG A 367 22.79 19.57 3.65
CA ARG A 367 23.00 18.68 4.80
C ARG A 367 23.97 19.26 5.82
N SER A 368 25.04 19.91 5.36
CA SER A 368 26.00 20.60 6.25
C SER A 368 25.34 21.77 6.97
N ASN A 369 24.53 22.56 6.25
CA ASN A 369 23.75 23.66 6.84
C ASN A 369 22.72 23.16 7.86
N PHE A 370 22.01 22.06 7.56
CA PHE A 370 21.08 21.42 8.48
C PHE A 370 21.79 21.03 9.79
N TYR A 371 22.99 20.45 9.71
CA TYR A 371 23.76 20.10 10.90
C TYR A 371 24.39 21.30 11.64
N ALA A 372 24.47 22.46 11.00
CA ALA A 372 24.96 23.71 11.59
C ALA A 372 23.81 24.58 12.17
N CYS A 373 22.56 24.31 11.77
CA CYS A 373 21.37 24.93 12.35
C CYS A 373 21.26 24.58 13.83
N ALA A 374 21.22 25.61 14.69
CA ALA A 374 21.22 25.46 16.14
C ALA A 374 19.99 24.66 16.63
N GLU A 375 18.82 24.93 16.06
CA GLU A 375 17.56 24.27 16.39
C GLU A 375 17.59 22.79 16.02
N ALA A 376 18.13 22.45 14.84
CA ALA A 376 18.27 21.07 14.40
C ALA A 376 19.28 20.30 15.26
N ALA A 377 20.42 20.91 15.58
CA ALA A 377 21.45 20.32 16.43
C ALA A 377 20.93 20.07 17.86
N ALA A 378 20.30 21.07 18.49
CA ALA A 378 19.72 20.93 19.81
C ALA A 378 18.58 19.88 19.83
N TYR A 379 17.74 19.85 18.80
CA TYR A 379 16.70 18.83 18.66
C TYR A 379 17.28 17.40 18.59
N MET A 380 18.43 17.23 17.90
CA MET A 380 19.14 15.94 17.86
C MET A 380 19.69 15.53 19.23
N ASP A 381 20.32 16.46 19.93
CA ASP A 381 20.93 16.19 21.24
C ASP A 381 19.88 15.87 22.30
N GLU A 382 18.76 16.62 22.32
CA GLU A 382 17.63 16.34 23.20
C GLU A 382 16.99 14.98 22.92
N ASN A 383 16.83 14.60 21.64
CA ASN A 383 16.33 13.27 21.27
C ASN A 383 17.27 12.15 21.73
N LYS A 384 18.58 12.34 21.59
CA LYS A 384 19.57 11.36 22.06
C LYS A 384 19.50 11.18 23.59
N ARG A 385 19.32 12.28 24.33
CA ARG A 385 19.15 12.25 25.78
C ARG A 385 17.87 11.51 26.19
N MET A 386 16.75 11.74 25.50
CA MET A 386 15.53 10.96 25.72
C MET A 386 15.73 9.47 25.43
N ASP A 387 16.42 9.12 24.33
CA ASP A 387 16.72 7.72 24.00
C ASP A 387 17.54 7.06 25.11
N GLU A 388 18.48 7.77 25.71
CA GLU A 388 19.28 7.30 26.85
C GLU A 388 18.42 7.02 28.07
N ILE A 389 17.60 7.99 28.50
CA ILE A 389 16.69 7.83 29.64
C ILE A 389 15.75 6.64 29.46
N ILE A 390 15.08 6.56 28.30
CA ILE A 390 14.11 5.50 28.01
C ILE A 390 14.81 4.14 27.89
N THR A 391 16.00 4.09 27.28
CA THR A 391 16.76 2.84 27.15
C THR A 391 17.16 2.28 28.51
N GLU A 392 17.71 3.09 29.41
CA GLU A 392 18.10 2.60 30.73
C GLU A 392 16.88 2.15 31.54
N TYR A 393 15.78 2.93 31.50
CA TYR A 393 14.52 2.52 32.11
C TYR A 393 14.01 1.17 31.57
N ALA A 394 14.04 0.97 30.25
CA ALA A 394 13.59 -0.27 29.63
C ALA A 394 14.44 -1.48 30.04
N LYS A 395 15.77 -1.32 30.15
CA LYS A 395 16.66 -2.40 30.60
C LYS A 395 16.39 -2.83 32.04
N GLU A 396 16.07 -1.86 32.90
CA GLU A 396 15.80 -2.11 34.31
C GLU A 396 14.42 -2.76 34.52
N ASN A 397 13.41 -2.32 33.76
CA ASN A 397 12.02 -2.70 33.98
C ASN A 397 11.57 -3.90 33.12
N ASP A 398 12.23 -4.15 31.99
CA ASP A 398 11.99 -5.32 31.15
C ASP A 398 13.31 -5.91 30.61
N PRO A 399 14.04 -6.67 31.46
CA PRO A 399 15.30 -7.29 31.06
C PRO A 399 15.17 -8.28 29.89
N ALA A 400 13.96 -8.78 29.57
CA ALA A 400 13.78 -9.70 28.46
C ALA A 400 14.05 -9.04 27.10
N LEU A 401 13.85 -7.71 26.98
CA LEU A 401 14.17 -6.93 25.78
C LEU A 401 15.67 -6.97 25.44
N LEU A 402 16.54 -7.23 26.41
CA LEU A 402 17.97 -7.39 26.17
C LEU A 402 18.29 -8.66 25.38
N ALA A 403 17.48 -9.72 25.54
CA ALA A 403 17.66 -11.00 24.86
C ALA A 403 16.89 -11.09 23.52
N ASP A 404 16.07 -10.08 23.21
CA ASP A 404 15.26 -10.06 21.99
C ASP A 404 16.14 -9.82 20.75
N THR A 405 16.27 -10.86 19.92
CA THR A 405 17.06 -10.85 18.69
C THR A 405 16.58 -9.83 17.65
N GLU A 406 15.29 -9.48 17.66
CA GLU A 406 14.74 -8.45 16.78
C GLU A 406 15.23 -7.05 17.17
N LEU A 407 15.51 -6.83 18.46
CA LEU A 407 15.99 -5.55 19.00
C LEU A 407 17.52 -5.43 19.02
N GLN A 408 18.24 -6.53 18.82
CA GLN A 408 19.69 -6.55 18.81
C GLN A 408 20.30 -6.12 17.46
N THR A 409 21.54 -5.60 17.53
CA THR A 409 22.43 -5.47 16.39
C THR A 409 23.10 -6.81 16.08
N ALA A 410 23.82 -6.90 14.96
CA ALA A 410 24.61 -8.09 14.62
C ALA A 410 25.68 -8.45 15.69
N SER A 411 26.01 -7.54 16.61
CA SER A 411 26.92 -7.81 17.72
C SER A 411 26.20 -8.30 19.00
N GLY A 412 24.90 -8.57 18.94
CA GLY A 412 24.08 -8.97 20.10
C GLY A 412 23.78 -7.86 21.09
N ARG A 413 24.13 -6.59 20.79
CA ARG A 413 23.82 -5.44 21.66
C ARG A 413 22.45 -4.87 21.30
N ILE A 414 21.69 -4.40 22.29
CA ILE A 414 20.43 -3.72 22.03
C ILE A 414 20.64 -2.47 21.17
N SER A 415 19.85 -2.35 20.10
CA SER A 415 19.84 -1.18 19.25
C SER A 415 18.82 -0.17 19.78
N LYS A 416 19.29 0.99 20.24
CA LYS A 416 18.40 2.07 20.71
C LYS A 416 17.33 2.44 19.70
N SER A 417 17.68 2.52 18.41
CA SER A 417 16.73 2.85 17.33
C SER A 417 15.63 1.79 17.17
N LYS A 418 16.00 0.49 17.23
CA LYS A 418 15.01 -0.60 17.16
C LYS A 418 14.15 -0.62 18.42
N LEU A 419 14.75 -0.42 19.60
CA LEU A 419 14.04 -0.32 20.87
C LEU A 419 13.02 0.84 20.88
N MET A 420 13.41 2.05 20.46
CA MET A 420 12.48 3.18 20.36
C MET A 420 11.33 2.87 19.40
N SER A 421 11.64 2.25 18.26
CA SER A 421 10.62 1.86 17.28
C SER A 421 9.65 0.82 17.86
N PHE A 422 10.16 -0.15 18.60
CA PHE A 422 9.37 -1.17 19.28
C PHE A 422 8.46 -0.56 20.35
N LEU A 423 9.02 0.18 21.31
CA LEU A 423 8.25 0.77 22.41
C LEU A 423 7.20 1.76 21.92
N TYR A 424 7.53 2.55 20.89
CA TYR A 424 6.59 3.49 20.29
C TYR A 424 5.42 2.77 19.61
N GLN A 425 5.69 1.75 18.78
CA GLN A 425 4.64 0.98 18.10
C GLN A 425 3.77 0.18 19.06
N GLN A 426 4.35 -0.35 20.14
CA GLN A 426 3.59 -0.99 21.22
C GLN A 426 2.67 0.03 21.90
N SER A 427 3.18 1.23 22.18
CA SER A 427 2.38 2.32 22.77
C SER A 427 1.22 2.71 21.88
N GLU A 428 1.44 2.87 20.57
CA GLU A 428 0.35 3.14 19.60
C GLU A 428 -0.68 2.01 19.58
N SER A 429 -0.23 0.75 19.63
CA SER A 429 -1.13 -0.41 19.62
C SER A 429 -2.05 -0.40 20.85
N ILE A 430 -1.49 -0.20 22.05
CA ILE A 430 -2.23 -0.08 23.31
C ILE A 430 -3.21 1.10 23.27
N VAL A 431 -2.76 2.26 22.80
CA VAL A 431 -3.60 3.47 22.69
C VAL A 431 -4.76 3.22 21.74
N MET A 432 -4.51 2.60 20.60
CA MET A 432 -5.57 2.30 19.64
C MET A 432 -6.51 1.20 20.13
N ASP A 433 -6.06 0.28 20.98
CA ASP A 433 -6.96 -0.67 21.66
C ASP A 433 -7.91 0.03 22.61
N ILE A 434 -7.44 1.05 23.35
CA ILE A 434 -8.30 1.93 24.15
C ILE A 434 -9.31 2.62 23.24
N VAL A 435 -8.86 3.26 22.16
CA VAL A 435 -9.76 3.95 21.21
C VAL A 435 -10.81 2.99 20.67
N ARG A 436 -10.42 1.79 20.18
CA ARG A 436 -11.33 0.76 19.68
C ARG A 436 -12.35 0.32 20.73
N ARG A 437 -11.90 0.06 21.95
CA ARG A 437 -12.76 -0.36 23.07
C ARG A 437 -13.81 0.70 23.38
N GLU A 438 -13.40 1.95 23.52
CA GLU A 438 -14.29 3.06 23.87
C GLU A 438 -15.24 3.44 22.73
N VAL A 439 -14.77 3.39 21.49
CA VAL A 439 -15.61 3.62 20.31
C VAL A 439 -16.60 2.48 20.12
N GLY A 440 -16.17 1.23 20.25
CA GLY A 440 -17.04 0.06 20.15
C GLY A 440 -18.16 0.06 21.20
N ALA A 441 -17.89 0.58 22.39
CA ALA A 441 -18.89 0.70 23.46
C ALA A 441 -20.01 1.70 23.15
N VAL A 442 -19.74 2.76 22.38
CA VAL A 442 -20.68 3.87 22.15
C VAL A 442 -21.24 3.87 20.73
N TYR A 443 -20.38 3.72 19.72
CA TYR A 443 -20.67 3.89 18.29
C TYR A 443 -20.86 2.56 17.55
N LYS A 444 -20.65 1.42 18.23
CA LYS A 444 -20.88 0.03 17.81
C LYS A 444 -20.16 -0.47 16.54
N THR A 445 -19.72 0.39 15.63
CA THR A 445 -19.19 0.00 14.32
C THR A 445 -17.87 0.69 14.02
N VAL A 446 -16.79 -0.09 14.07
CA VAL A 446 -15.49 0.26 13.48
C VAL A 446 -15.44 -0.36 12.09
N LEU A 447 -15.29 0.47 11.06
CA LEU A 447 -15.22 0.02 9.66
C LEU A 447 -13.84 -0.55 9.34
N ALA A 448 -12.77 0.10 9.80
CA ALA A 448 -11.41 -0.36 9.50
C ALA A 448 -10.40 0.10 10.53
N ASN A 449 -9.31 -0.66 10.62
CA ASN A 449 -8.11 -0.31 11.37
C ASN A 449 -6.94 -0.15 10.39
N VAL A 450 -6.32 1.02 10.36
CA VAL A 450 -5.14 1.27 9.54
C VAL A 450 -4.05 1.90 10.35
N HIS A 451 -3.04 1.10 10.70
CA HIS A 451 -1.91 1.54 11.51
C HIS A 451 -2.40 2.17 12.83
N ASP A 452 -2.23 3.48 12.97
CA ASP A 452 -2.60 4.36 14.07
C ASP A 452 -3.95 5.08 13.88
N ALA A 453 -4.72 4.69 12.87
CA ALA A 453 -6.04 5.22 12.56
C ALA A 453 -7.17 4.18 12.66
N ILE A 454 -8.36 4.65 13.03
CA ILE A 454 -9.63 3.93 12.90
C ILE A 454 -10.58 4.68 11.98
N TYR A 455 -11.43 3.93 11.29
CA TYR A 455 -12.52 4.48 10.47
C TYR A 455 -13.86 4.08 11.09
N ILE A 456 -14.76 5.04 11.24
CA ILE A 456 -16.12 4.81 11.76
C ILE A 456 -17.16 5.48 10.85
N ASN A 457 -18.37 4.95 10.83
CA ASN A 457 -19.45 5.42 9.93
C ASN A 457 -20.11 6.73 10.38
N GLU A 458 -19.88 7.17 11.61
CA GLU A 458 -20.48 8.36 12.18
C GLU A 458 -19.44 9.22 12.92
N ARG A 459 -19.73 10.51 13.09
CA ARG A 459 -18.80 11.44 13.72
C ARG A 459 -18.80 11.22 15.23
N LEU A 460 -17.63 11.12 15.85
CA LEU A 460 -17.51 11.20 17.30
C LEU A 460 -18.06 12.54 17.81
N HIS A 461 -18.92 12.48 18.81
CA HIS A 461 -19.29 13.65 19.58
C HIS A 461 -18.03 14.24 20.24
N SER A 462 -17.96 15.57 20.31
CA SER A 462 -16.80 16.27 20.87
C SER A 462 -16.49 15.87 22.32
N ALA A 463 -17.53 15.54 23.10
CA ALA A 463 -17.39 15.05 24.48
C ALA A 463 -16.76 13.65 24.52
N ASP A 464 -17.18 12.73 23.65
CA ASP A 464 -16.62 11.39 23.58
C ASP A 464 -15.18 11.40 23.11
N LYS A 465 -14.86 12.20 22.09
CA LYS A 465 -13.48 12.38 21.63
C LYS A 465 -12.57 12.83 22.78
N LYS A 466 -12.98 13.87 23.53
CA LYS A 466 -12.22 14.38 24.69
C LYS A 466 -12.08 13.32 25.79
N ARG A 467 -13.15 12.57 26.06
CA ARG A 467 -13.14 11.48 27.05
C ARG A 467 -12.16 10.37 26.65
N ILE A 468 -12.20 9.95 25.38
CA ILE A 468 -11.28 8.94 24.82
C ILE A 468 -9.84 9.43 24.93
N GLU A 469 -9.54 10.66 24.52
CA GLU A 469 -8.20 11.25 24.68
C GLU A 469 -7.74 11.29 26.14
N LEU A 470 -8.63 11.59 27.08
CA LEU A 470 -8.31 11.56 28.51
C LEU A 470 -8.02 10.14 28.99
N LEU A 471 -8.75 9.13 28.52
CA LEU A 471 -8.49 7.72 28.83
C LEU A 471 -7.16 7.24 28.22
N MET A 472 -6.87 7.59 26.97
CA MET A 472 -5.59 7.30 26.32
C MET A 472 -4.42 7.81 27.18
N ARG A 473 -4.52 9.05 27.69
CA ARG A 473 -3.48 9.65 28.55
C ARG A 473 -3.42 9.02 29.93
N ARG A 474 -4.57 8.75 30.55
CA ARG A 474 -4.65 8.19 31.91
C ARG A 474 -4.13 6.75 31.97
N GLU A 475 -4.52 5.91 31.02
CA GLU A 475 -4.15 4.49 31.02
C GLU A 475 -2.70 4.25 30.60
N THR A 476 -2.14 5.10 29.73
CA THR A 476 -0.72 4.99 29.33
C THR A 476 0.22 5.83 30.21
N GLY A 477 -0.30 6.78 30.98
CA GLY A 477 0.50 7.77 31.72
C GLY A 477 1.20 8.80 30.82
N LEU A 478 0.88 8.84 29.52
CA LEU A 478 1.54 9.71 28.54
C LEU A 478 0.64 10.89 28.15
N GLN A 479 1.17 12.10 28.28
CA GLN A 479 0.36 13.33 28.21
C GLN A 479 -0.05 13.75 26.79
N PHE A 480 0.67 13.30 25.75
CA PHE A 480 0.58 13.87 24.41
C PHE A 480 -0.26 13.07 23.41
N TRP A 481 -1.21 12.27 23.88
CA TRP A 481 -2.14 11.55 23.01
C TRP A 481 -3.32 12.43 22.60
N TYR A 482 -3.52 12.56 21.28
CA TYR A 482 -4.60 13.31 20.65
C TYR A 482 -5.04 12.57 19.39
N LEU A 483 -6.32 12.73 19.04
CA LEU A 483 -6.87 12.22 17.78
C LEU A 483 -7.09 13.38 16.82
N ASP A 484 -6.61 13.26 15.59
CA ASP A 484 -7.10 14.08 14.49
C ASP A 484 -8.39 13.47 13.93
N GLU A 485 -9.23 14.30 13.30
CA GLU A 485 -10.49 13.88 12.69
C GLU A 485 -10.48 14.33 11.23
N GLU A 486 -10.68 13.40 10.31
CA GLU A 486 -10.89 13.69 8.89
C GLU A 486 -12.25 13.12 8.44
N LYS A 487 -13.07 13.96 7.84
CA LYS A 487 -14.32 13.51 7.22
C LYS A 487 -14.04 13.01 5.82
N ILE A 488 -14.44 11.77 5.56
CA ILE A 488 -14.31 11.12 4.27
C ILE A 488 -15.68 11.08 3.61
N THR A 489 -15.72 11.45 2.33
CA THR A 489 -16.92 11.40 1.52
C THR A 489 -16.75 10.32 0.45
N GLY A 490 -17.69 9.39 0.41
CA GLY A 490 -17.78 8.37 -0.62
C GLY A 490 -18.07 8.96 -2.00
N TYR A 491 -17.78 8.19 -3.04
CA TYR A 491 -18.05 8.60 -4.41
C TYR A 491 -19.54 8.45 -4.70
N LYS A 492 -20.20 9.56 -4.99
CA LYS A 492 -21.63 9.57 -5.31
C LYS A 492 -21.84 9.47 -6.82
N GLY A 493 -23.02 8.95 -7.19
CA GLY A 493 -23.42 8.74 -8.58
C GLY A 493 -23.17 9.96 -9.47
N ILE A 494 -22.80 9.72 -10.73
CA ILE A 494 -22.86 10.76 -11.74
C ILE A 494 -24.32 11.21 -11.88
N SER A 495 -24.61 12.50 -11.66
CA SER A 495 -25.96 13.04 -11.85
C SER A 495 -26.44 12.79 -13.29
N ASP A 496 -27.74 12.58 -13.47
CA ASP A 496 -28.31 12.34 -14.80
C ASP A 496 -28.05 13.49 -15.78
N GLU A 497 -27.85 14.71 -15.27
CA GLU A 497 -27.42 15.88 -16.04
C GLU A 497 -26.04 15.67 -16.67
N VAL A 498 -25.08 15.12 -15.93
CA VAL A 498 -23.74 14.85 -16.48
C VAL A 498 -23.75 13.65 -17.43
N ARG A 499 -24.62 12.65 -17.20
CA ARG A 499 -24.87 11.58 -18.19
C ARG A 499 -25.40 12.15 -19.51
N LYS A 500 -26.36 13.07 -19.44
CA LYS A 500 -26.90 13.78 -20.62
C LYS A 500 -25.84 14.64 -21.30
N ALA A 501 -25.00 15.34 -20.54
CA ALA A 501 -23.91 16.16 -21.08
C ALA A 501 -22.85 15.33 -21.83
N GLU A 502 -22.46 14.15 -21.32
CA GLU A 502 -21.50 13.26 -22.01
C GLU A 502 -22.09 12.71 -23.32
N LEU A 503 -23.38 12.33 -23.31
CA LEU A 503 -24.08 11.88 -24.52
C LEU A 503 -24.14 13.00 -25.58
N ALA A 504 -24.50 14.22 -25.16
CA ALA A 504 -24.55 15.38 -26.05
C ALA A 504 -23.16 15.73 -26.62
N HIS A 505 -22.11 15.67 -25.79
CA HIS A 505 -20.74 15.94 -26.23
C HIS A 505 -20.24 14.90 -27.24
N LYS A 506 -20.53 13.61 -27.03
CA LYS A 506 -20.19 12.56 -28.01
C LYS A 506 -20.95 12.71 -29.33
N ALA A 507 -22.24 13.07 -29.26
CA ALA A 507 -23.03 13.35 -30.47
C ALA A 507 -22.43 14.53 -31.26
N LEU A 508 -21.99 15.57 -30.56
CA LEU A 508 -21.30 16.70 -31.16
C LEU A 508 -19.96 16.29 -31.81
N ILE A 509 -19.13 15.49 -31.14
CA ILE A 509 -17.87 14.98 -31.72
C ILE A 509 -18.14 14.17 -32.98
N ALA A 510 -19.10 13.23 -32.95
CA ALA A 510 -19.45 12.42 -34.11
C ALA A 510 -19.91 13.28 -35.31
N GLN A 511 -20.70 14.32 -35.04
CA GLN A 511 -21.13 15.29 -36.05
C GLN A 511 -19.93 16.07 -36.63
N GLN A 512 -19.01 16.53 -35.78
CA GLN A 512 -17.79 17.22 -36.20
C GLN A 512 -16.85 16.33 -37.01
N GLU A 513 -16.70 15.05 -36.64
CA GLU A 513 -15.93 14.06 -37.41
C GLU A 513 -16.55 13.80 -38.78
N GLN A 514 -17.88 13.77 -38.87
CA GLN A 514 -18.59 13.60 -40.13
C GLN A 514 -18.43 14.82 -41.04
N LEU A 515 -18.51 16.03 -40.46
CA LEU A 515 -18.23 17.28 -41.16
C LEU A 515 -16.77 17.33 -41.66
N ALA A 516 -15.80 16.95 -40.83
CA ALA A 516 -14.39 16.90 -41.21
C ALA A 516 -14.13 15.89 -42.35
N LYS A 517 -14.79 14.72 -42.35
CA LYS A 517 -14.71 13.75 -43.45
C LYS A 517 -15.33 14.25 -44.76
N SER A 518 -16.33 15.14 -44.67
CA SER A 518 -16.96 15.77 -45.84
C SER A 518 -16.21 17.00 -46.38
N TYR A 519 -15.15 17.43 -45.68
CA TYR A 519 -14.35 18.59 -46.09
C TYR A 519 -13.41 18.22 -47.25
N VAL A 520 -13.70 18.75 -48.44
CA VAL A 520 -12.79 18.69 -49.59
C VAL A 520 -11.91 19.94 -49.57
N PRO A 521 -10.57 19.84 -49.48
CA PRO A 521 -9.71 20.99 -49.54
C PRO A 521 -9.91 21.72 -50.87
N LYS A 522 -10.18 23.02 -50.84
CA LYS A 522 -10.03 23.85 -52.04
C LYS A 522 -8.53 23.96 -52.33
N ASN A 523 -8.08 23.30 -53.38
CA ASN A 523 -6.74 23.52 -53.92
C ASN A 523 -6.62 25.00 -54.30
N PHE A 524 -5.61 25.66 -53.73
CA PHE A 524 -5.15 26.97 -54.19
C PHE A 524 -4.10 26.77 -55.28
#